data_AF-A0A9X4EE40-F1
#
_entry.id   AF-A0A9X4EE40-F1
#
_cell.length_a   1.000
_cell.length_b   1.000
_cell.length_c   1.000
_cell.angle_alpha   90.00
_cell.angle_beta   90.00
_cell.angle_gamma   90.00
#
_symmetry.space_group_name_H-M   'P 1'
#
loop_
_entity.id
_entity.type
_entity.pdbx_description
1 polymer ?
#
loop_
_entity_poly.entity_id
_entity_poly.type
_entity_poly.pdbx_seq_one_letter_code
_entity_poly.pdbx_strand_id
1 'polypeptide(L)' 'MSCGGDQSDCCRPAVVRAYQGMRDGGQPEKFCLEAAIAVYRYHHPTPDDLPAEVMAMVTGWVHAGLRH' A
#
# COMPACT_ATOMS: atom_id res chain seq x y z
N MET A 1 -7.46 15.85 7.43
CA MET A 1 -7.64 14.38 7.62
C MET A 1 -6.32 13.84 8.13
N SER A 2 -6.10 13.84 9.44
CA SER A 2 -4.88 13.34 10.06
C SER A 2 -5.25 12.09 10.85
N CYS A 3 -4.65 10.96 10.51
CA CYS A 3 -4.74 9.74 11.30
C CYS A 3 -4.00 10.00 12.63
N GLY A 4 -4.75 10.25 13.69
CA GLY A 4 -4.22 10.47 15.03
C GLY A 4 -4.15 9.15 15.78
N GLY A 5 -2.94 8.79 16.23
CA GLY A 5 -2.71 7.65 17.11
C GLY A 5 -2.38 6.37 16.35
N ASP A 6 -1.13 5.93 16.49
CA ASP A 6 -0.54 4.72 15.90
C ASP A 6 -0.20 4.78 14.40
N GLN A 7 1.08 5.00 14.10
CA GLN A 7 1.60 5.02 12.74
C GLN A 7 1.51 3.64 12.04
N SER A 8 1.28 2.55 12.78
CA SER A 8 1.12 1.20 12.23
C SER A 8 -0.33 0.90 11.83
N ASP A 9 -1.34 1.46 12.51
CA ASP A 9 -2.76 1.28 12.13
C ASP A 9 -3.17 2.06 10.87
N CYS A 10 -2.42 3.10 10.50
CA CYS A 10 -2.74 3.93 9.33
C CYS A 10 -2.05 3.52 8.02
N CYS A 11 -1.08 2.58 8.05
CA CYS A 11 -0.34 2.20 6.84
C CYS A 11 -1.22 1.42 5.86
N ARG A 12 -1.98 0.41 6.33
CA ARG A 12 -2.86 -0.41 5.49
C ARG A 12 -3.89 0.41 4.70
N PRO A 13 -4.70 1.30 5.32
CA PRO A 13 -5.65 2.11 4.55
C PRO A 13 -4.95 3.10 3.60
N ALA A 14 -3.77 3.62 3.93
CA ALA A 14 -3.01 4.50 3.04
C ALA A 14 -2.49 3.75 1.80
N VAL A 15 -1.94 2.54 1.98
CA VAL A 15 -1.48 1.64 0.91
C VAL A 15 -2.63 1.28 -0.04
N VAL A 16 -3.79 0.90 0.52
CA VAL A 16 -4.97 0.54 -0.30
C VAL A 16 -5.50 1.73 -1.09
N ARG A 17 -5.58 2.92 -0.48
CA ARG A 17 -6.02 4.15 -1.17
C ARG A 17 -5.07 4.55 -2.29
N ALA A 18 -3.77 4.43 -2.09
CA ALA A 18 -2.78 4.74 -3.13
C ALA A 18 -2.93 3.81 -4.34
N TYR A 19 -3.08 2.51 -4.09
CA TYR A 19 -3.34 1.53 -5.15
C TYR A 19 -4.65 1.83 -5.90
N GLN A 20 -5.74 2.05 -5.17
CA GLN A 20 -7.05 2.31 -5.76
C GLN A 20 -7.05 3.60 -6.57
N GLY A 21 -6.49 4.69 -6.04
CA GLY A 21 -6.41 5.97 -6.76
C GLY A 21 -5.64 5.87 -8.08
N MET A 22 -4.56 5.08 -8.12
CA MET A 22 -3.82 4.82 -9.36
C MET A 22 -4.62 3.95 -10.34
N ARG A 23 -5.32 2.93 -9.83
CA ARG A 23 -6.16 2.02 -10.62
C ARG A 23 -7.38 2.74 -11.21
N ASP A 24 -8.06 3.59 -10.43
CA ASP A 24 -9.14 4.46 -10.89
C ASP A 24 -8.67 5.46 -11.95
N GLY A 25 -7.40 5.88 -11.86
CA GLY A 25 -6.72 6.67 -12.89
C GLY A 25 -6.32 5.89 -14.16
N GLY A 26 -6.65 4.59 -14.24
CA GLY A 26 -6.33 3.74 -15.39
C GLY A 26 -4.86 3.30 -15.46
N GLN A 27 -4.09 3.44 -14.39
CA GLN A 27 -2.73 2.93 -14.36
C GLN A 27 -2.71 1.40 -14.36
N PRO A 28 -1.75 0.77 -15.06
CA PRO A 28 -1.59 -0.68 -15.01
C PRO A 28 -1.20 -1.12 -13.59
N GLU A 29 -1.65 -2.32 -13.23
CA GLU A 29 -1.54 -2.89 -11.88
C GLU A 29 -0.11 -2.87 -11.33
N LYS A 30 0.90 -3.07 -12.18
CA LYS A 30 2.32 -2.98 -11.81
C LYS A 30 2.64 -1.64 -11.13
N PHE A 31 2.25 -0.51 -11.75
CA PHE A 31 2.53 0.81 -11.19
C PHE A 31 1.71 1.05 -9.92
N CYS A 32 0.45 0.58 -9.87
CA CYS A 32 -0.39 0.69 -8.68
C CYS A 32 0.24 -0.02 -7.48
N LEU A 33 0.81 -1.22 -7.68
CA LEU A 33 1.53 -1.95 -6.65
C LEU A 33 2.82 -1.23 -6.23
N GLU A 34 3.60 -0.71 -7.19
CA GLU A 34 4.81 0.06 -6.88
C GLU A 34 4.51 1.28 -6.00
N ALA A 35 3.42 2.01 -6.26
CA ALA A 35 3.00 3.12 -5.41
C ALA A 35 2.54 2.66 -4.02
N ALA A 36 1.79 1.56 -3.95
CA ALA A 36 1.36 0.97 -2.68
C ALA A 36 2.56 0.59 -1.79
N ILE A 37 3.60 0.01 -2.41
CA ILE A 37 4.87 -0.33 -1.74
C ILE A 37 5.62 0.93 -1.33
N ALA A 38 5.66 1.97 -2.18
CA ALA A 38 6.31 3.24 -1.84
C ALA A 38 5.66 3.89 -0.60
N VAL A 39 4.33 3.86 -0.50
CA VAL A 39 3.60 4.31 0.70
C VAL A 39 3.94 3.44 1.90
N TYR A 40 3.99 2.13 1.75
CA TYR A 40 4.41 1.23 2.83
C TYR A 40 5.82 1.58 3.35
N ARG A 41 6.79 1.84 2.46
CA ARG A 41 8.17 2.25 2.81
C ARG A 41 8.23 3.61 3.48
N TYR A 42 7.33 4.52 3.13
CA TYR A 42 7.23 5.81 3.79
C TYR A 42 6.83 5.68 5.26
N HIS A 43 5.90 4.78 5.57
CA HIS A 43 5.48 4.48 6.94
C HIS A 43 6.47 3.57 7.69
N HIS A 44 7.16 2.67 6.98
CA HIS A 44 8.13 1.73 7.51
C HIS A 44 9.48 1.94 6.81
N PRO A 45 10.34 2.82 7.35
CA PRO A 45 11.71 3.00 6.86
C PRO A 45 12.57 1.78 7.24
N THR A 46 12.30 0.63 6.63
CA THR A 46 13.12 -0.58 6.66
C THR A 46 14.19 -0.53 5.55
N PRO A 47 15.31 -1.28 5.69
CA PRO A 47 16.42 -1.27 4.74
C PRO A 47 16.01 -1.67 3.31
N ASP A 48 16.86 -1.30 2.34
CA ASP A 48 16.64 -1.29 0.88
C ASP A 48 15.90 -2.48 0.24
N ASP A 49 15.95 -3.67 0.85
CA ASP A 49 15.19 -4.84 0.41
C ASP A 49 14.01 -5.12 1.35
N LEU A 50 12.81 -4.83 0.85
CA LEU A 50 11.60 -5.37 1.46
C LEU A 50 11.55 -6.88 1.16
N PRO A 51 11.39 -7.74 2.18
CA PRO A 51 11.25 -9.17 1.94
C PRO A 51 10.04 -9.43 1.04
N ALA A 52 10.13 -10.47 0.20
CA ALA A 52 9.04 -10.87 -0.70
C ALA A 52 7.70 -11.08 0.03
N GLU A 53 7.76 -11.43 1.31
CA GLU A 53 6.59 -11.55 2.19
C GLU A 53 5.83 -10.22 2.36
N VAL A 54 6.53 -9.08 2.45
CA VAL A 54 5.88 -7.76 2.52
C VAL A 54 5.18 -7.43 1.21
N MET A 55 5.79 -7.77 0.07
CA MET A 55 5.18 -7.58 -1.25
C MET A 55 3.88 -8.40 -1.37
N ALA A 56 3.91 -9.66 -0.94
CA ALA A 56 2.73 -10.53 -0.91
C ALA A 56 1.65 -10.01 0.05
N MET A 57 2.05 -9.50 1.22
CA MET A 57 1.14 -8.91 2.21
C MET A 57 0.44 -7.65 1.66
N VAL A 58 1.20 -6.71 1.07
CA VAL A 58 0.66 -5.49 0.44
C VAL A 58 -0.29 -5.84 -0.70
N THR A 59 0.08 -6.81 -1.53
CA THR A 59 -0.79 -7.34 -2.61
C THR A 59 -2.09 -7.91 -2.04
N GLY A 60 -1.99 -8.67 -0.94
CA GLY A 60 -3.15 -9.20 -0.23
C GLY A 60 -4.06 -8.10 0.32
N TRP A 61 -3.50 -6.99 0.82
CA TRP A 61 -4.29 -5.86 1.32
C TRP A 61 -5.07 -5.16 0.22
N VAL A 62 -4.44 -4.88 -0.92
CA VAL A 62 -5.11 -4.22 -2.05
C VAL A 62 -6.17 -5.10 -2.68
N HIS A 63 -5.93 -6.41 -2.78
CA HIS A 63 -6.91 -7.38 -3.30
C HIS A 63 -8.05 -7.65 -2.31
N ALA A 64 -7.79 -7.65 -1.00
CA ALA A 64 -8.83 -7.77 0.01
C ALA A 64 -9.73 -6.53 0.08
N GLY A 65 -9.18 -5.33 -0.13
CA GLY A 65 -9.93 -4.07 -0.20
C GLY A 65 -10.72 -3.87 -1.50
N LEU A 66 -10.44 -4.67 -2.54
CA LEU A 66 -11.18 -4.72 -3.81
C LEU A 66 -12.42 -5.62 -3.76
N ARG A 67 -12.65 -6.35 -2.65
CA ARG A 67 -13.81 -7.22 -2.51
C ARG A 67 -15.05 -6.35 -2.27
N HIS A 68 -15.79 -6.16 -3.35
CA HIS A 68 -17.12 -5.54 -3.42
C HIS A 68 -18.17 -6.31 -2.61
#